data_AF-A0A022MIG7-F1
#
_entry.id   AF-A0A022MIG7-F1
#
_cell.length_a   1.000
_cell.length_b   1.000
_cell.length_c   1.000
_cell.angle_alpha   90.00
_cell.angle_beta   90.00
_cell.angle_gamma   90.00
#
_symmetry.space_group_name_H-M   'P 1'
#
loop_
_entity.id
_entity.type
_entity.pdbx_description
1 polymer ?
#
loop_
_entity_poly.entity_id
_entity_poly.type
_entity_poly.pdbx_seq_one_letter_code
_entity_poly.pdbx_strand_id
1 'polypeptide(L)'
;MHTPEANDRIQLVFSLFDADGNGFLEPDDFELMGTRVVAAVPGAGDAAKGALLGSLRRYWTTLVTELDANGDGRISPEEFTACVLNPERFAETVDEFARALSAVGDLTGEGFVARADFIALMTAIGFRQPNIGALFDALGPAQGDRVAVDAWAEAIRDYYRPEKSGIAGDLLTGKAAG
;
A
#
# COMPACT_ATOMS: atom_id res chain seq x y z
N MET A 1 22.11 -8.56 4.22
CA MET A 1 21.30 -9.72 3.81
C MET A 1 19.87 -9.37 4.14
N HIS A 2 19.03 -9.21 3.12
CA HIS A 2 17.58 -9.03 3.32
C HIS A 2 16.99 -10.35 3.82
N THR A 3 16.02 -10.27 4.72
CA THR A 3 15.32 -11.47 5.19
C THR A 3 14.41 -12.00 4.07
N PRO A 4 14.07 -13.30 4.06
CA PRO A 4 13.11 -13.86 3.11
C PRO A 4 11.80 -13.06 3.05
N GLU A 5 11.33 -12.57 4.21
CA GLU A 5 10.11 -11.78 4.35
C GLU A 5 10.21 -10.41 3.64
N ALA A 6 11.40 -9.79 3.62
CA ALA A 6 11.61 -8.56 2.86
C ALA A 6 11.48 -8.81 1.35
N ASN A 7 12.05 -9.91 0.83
CA ASN A 7 11.93 -10.26 -0.59
C ASN A 7 10.48 -10.56 -0.99
N ASP A 8 9.74 -11.30 -0.16
CA ASP A 8 8.33 -11.62 -0.42
C ASP A 8 7.47 -10.33 -0.43
N ARG A 9 7.76 -9.37 0.44
CA ARG A 9 7.08 -8.06 0.45
C ARG A 9 7.39 -7.27 -0.81
N ILE A 10 8.64 -7.25 -1.27
CA ILE A 10 9.04 -6.56 -2.51
C ILE A 10 8.24 -7.11 -3.70
N GLN A 11 8.18 -8.43 -3.84
CA GLN A 11 7.45 -9.09 -4.91
C GLN A 11 5.95 -8.79 -4.83
N LEU A 12 5.38 -8.82 -3.62
CA LEU A 12 3.97 -8.48 -3.43
C LEU A 12 3.70 -6.99 -3.74
N VAL A 13 4.52 -6.07 -3.27
CA VAL A 13 4.40 -4.62 -3.59
C VAL A 13 4.42 -4.40 -5.09
N PHE A 14 5.35 -5.03 -5.80
CA PHE A 14 5.42 -4.95 -7.26
C PHE A 14 4.10 -5.41 -7.89
N SER A 15 3.60 -6.58 -7.50
CA SER A 15 2.33 -7.12 -8.00
C SER A 15 1.10 -6.28 -7.64
N LEU A 16 1.15 -5.47 -6.58
CA LEU A 16 0.06 -4.57 -6.23
C LEU A 16 0.12 -3.31 -7.09
N PHE A 17 1.32 -2.78 -7.32
CA PHE A 17 1.53 -1.64 -8.20
C PHE A 17 1.32 -1.97 -9.68
N ASP A 18 1.58 -3.21 -10.12
CA ASP A 18 1.23 -3.71 -11.46
C ASP A 18 -0.27 -4.04 -11.52
N ALA A 19 -1.09 -2.99 -11.64
CA ALA A 19 -2.53 -3.08 -11.47
C ALA A 19 -3.26 -3.69 -12.68
N ASP A 20 -2.65 -3.60 -13.87
CA ASP A 20 -3.10 -4.25 -15.10
C ASP A 20 -2.50 -5.65 -15.32
N GLY A 21 -1.41 -5.99 -14.62
CA GLY A 21 -0.77 -7.30 -14.65
C GLY A 21 0.12 -7.52 -15.86
N ASN A 22 0.63 -6.45 -16.47
CA ASN A 22 1.47 -6.52 -17.67
C ASN A 22 2.95 -6.80 -17.36
N GLY A 23 3.33 -6.81 -16.08
CA GLY A 23 4.68 -7.12 -15.61
C GLY A 23 5.62 -5.90 -15.54
N PHE A 24 5.11 -4.69 -15.76
CA PHE A 24 5.82 -3.43 -15.63
C PHE A 24 4.99 -2.45 -14.81
N LEU A 25 5.63 -1.55 -14.08
CA LEU A 25 4.91 -0.44 -13.44
C LEU A 25 4.85 0.74 -14.42
N GLU A 26 3.64 1.21 -14.68
CA GLU A 26 3.34 2.31 -15.58
C GLU A 26 2.51 3.40 -14.85
N PRO A 27 2.49 4.65 -15.34
CA PRO A 27 1.66 5.70 -14.72
C PRO A 27 0.18 5.31 -14.65
N ASP A 28 -0.30 4.57 -15.65
CA ASP A 28 -1.68 4.12 -15.76
C ASP A 28 -2.07 3.14 -14.64
N ASP A 29 -1.13 2.38 -14.09
CA ASP A 29 -1.40 1.48 -12.97
C ASP A 29 -1.73 2.25 -11.69
N PHE A 30 -1.04 3.35 -11.44
CA PHE A 30 -1.28 4.22 -10.28
C PHE A 30 -2.63 4.93 -10.39
N GLU A 31 -3.02 5.35 -11.59
CA GLU A 31 -4.36 5.89 -11.86
C GLU A 31 -5.44 4.82 -11.70
N LEU A 32 -5.19 3.60 -12.17
CA LEU A 32 -6.10 2.46 -12.05
C LEU A 32 -6.30 2.06 -10.58
N MET A 33 -5.22 1.92 -9.82
CA MET A 33 -5.26 1.67 -8.38
C MET A 33 -6.03 2.77 -7.67
N GLY A 34 -5.70 4.04 -7.93
CA GLY A 34 -6.38 5.18 -7.33
C GLY A 34 -7.88 5.18 -7.60
N THR A 35 -8.28 4.90 -8.84
CA THR A 35 -9.70 4.80 -9.24
C THR A 35 -10.41 3.66 -8.52
N ARG A 36 -9.78 2.47 -8.41
CA ARG A 36 -10.34 1.33 -7.68
C ARG A 36 -10.55 1.66 -6.20
N VAL A 37 -9.55 2.26 -5.56
CA VAL A 37 -9.61 2.62 -4.13
C VAL A 37 -10.69 3.67 -3.87
N VAL A 38 -10.76 4.72 -4.69
CA VAL A 38 -11.80 5.76 -4.57
C VAL A 38 -13.21 5.18 -4.78
N ALA A 39 -13.36 4.23 -5.72
CA ALA A 39 -14.63 3.55 -5.96
C ALA A 39 -15.05 2.63 -4.80
N ALA A 40 -14.10 2.08 -4.05
CA ALA A 40 -14.36 1.23 -2.89
C ALA A 40 -14.93 1.99 -1.69
N VAL A 41 -14.67 3.30 -1.61
CA VAL A 41 -15.17 4.17 -0.53
C VAL A 41 -15.92 5.38 -1.09
N PRO A 42 -17.12 5.18 -1.64
CA PRO A 42 -17.91 6.28 -2.21
C PRO A 42 -18.25 7.35 -1.15
N GLY A 43 -18.33 6.98 0.13
CA GLY A 43 -18.59 7.89 1.24
C GLY A 43 -17.43 8.81 1.64
N ALA A 44 -16.20 8.57 1.16
CA ALA A 44 -15.07 9.43 1.49
C ALA A 44 -15.23 10.81 0.82
N GLY A 45 -14.82 11.86 1.52
CA GLY A 45 -14.89 13.24 1.00
C GLY A 45 -13.98 13.45 -0.21
N ASP A 46 -14.39 14.34 -1.12
CA ASP A 46 -13.66 14.62 -2.37
C ASP A 46 -12.21 15.09 -2.12
N ALA A 47 -11.98 15.83 -1.03
CA ALA A 47 -10.65 16.25 -0.63
C ALA A 47 -9.73 15.08 -0.27
N ALA A 48 -10.24 14.07 0.46
CA ALA A 48 -9.47 12.89 0.84
C ALA A 48 -9.17 12.02 -0.40
N LYS A 49 -10.18 11.82 -1.25
CA LYS A 49 -10.02 11.12 -2.55
C LYS A 49 -8.98 11.82 -3.43
N GLY A 50 -9.06 13.15 -3.54
CA GLY A 50 -8.09 13.96 -4.29
C GLY A 50 -6.67 13.89 -3.72
N ALA A 51 -6.53 13.87 -2.39
CA ALA A 51 -5.25 13.71 -1.72
C ALA A 51 -4.61 12.34 -2.01
N LEU A 52 -5.39 11.26 -2.02
CA LEU A 52 -4.93 9.91 -2.37
C LEU A 52 -4.50 9.81 -3.84
N LEU A 53 -5.29 10.34 -4.78
CA LEU A 53 -4.90 10.35 -6.19
C LEU A 53 -3.62 11.18 -6.39
N GLY A 54 -3.50 12.31 -5.69
CA GLY A 54 -2.31 13.14 -5.71
C GLY A 54 -1.07 12.44 -5.14
N SER A 55 -1.21 11.69 -4.05
CA SER A 55 -0.09 10.95 -3.46
C SER A 55 0.36 9.80 -4.35
N LEU A 56 -0.55 9.07 -5.00
CA LEU A 56 -0.22 8.03 -5.98
C LEU A 56 0.57 8.58 -7.18
N ARG A 57 0.16 9.74 -7.72
CA ARG A 57 0.90 10.41 -8.82
C ARG A 57 2.31 10.85 -8.41
N ARG A 58 2.45 11.38 -7.18
CA ARG A 58 3.76 11.71 -6.61
C ARG A 58 4.58 10.45 -6.41
N TYR A 59 3.96 9.37 -5.94
CA TYR A 59 4.60 8.06 -5.78
C TYR A 59 5.18 7.56 -7.09
N TRP A 60 4.37 7.55 -8.15
CA TRP A 60 4.83 7.21 -9.50
C TRP A 60 6.01 8.09 -9.95
N THR A 61 5.89 9.40 -9.77
CA THR A 61 6.93 10.35 -10.20
C THR A 61 8.25 10.09 -9.48
N THR A 62 8.22 9.83 -8.18
CA THR A 62 9.42 9.44 -7.41
C THR A 62 9.97 8.11 -7.88
N LEU A 63 9.12 7.11 -8.11
CA LEU A 63 9.55 5.80 -8.61
C LEU A 63 10.25 5.90 -9.95
N VAL A 64 9.60 6.49 -10.96
CA VAL A 64 10.19 6.61 -12.29
C VAL A 64 11.50 7.42 -12.26
N THR A 65 11.57 8.49 -11.47
CA THR A 65 12.79 9.30 -11.36
C THR A 65 13.97 8.54 -10.74
N GLU A 66 13.70 7.65 -9.78
CA GLU A 66 14.73 6.95 -9.02
C GLU A 66 15.06 5.55 -9.56
N LEU A 67 14.12 4.90 -10.25
CA LEU A 67 14.22 3.49 -10.68
C LEU A 67 14.38 3.32 -12.20
N ASP A 68 13.87 4.25 -13.02
CA ASP A 68 13.93 4.15 -14.48
C ASP A 68 15.37 4.42 -14.97
N ALA A 69 16.21 3.42 -14.82
CA ALA A 69 17.63 3.51 -15.16
C ALA A 69 17.84 3.55 -16.68
N ASN A 70 16.90 2.97 -17.44
CA ASN A 70 16.99 2.83 -18.89
C ASN A 70 16.28 3.99 -19.64
N GLY A 71 15.40 4.74 -18.98
CA GLY A 71 14.70 5.90 -19.50
C GLY A 71 13.51 5.58 -20.40
N ASP A 72 12.90 4.40 -20.26
CA ASP A 72 11.76 3.96 -21.08
C ASP A 72 10.40 4.41 -20.53
N GLY A 73 10.38 5.05 -19.36
CA GLY A 73 9.18 5.55 -18.70
C GLY A 73 8.36 4.46 -18.01
N ARG A 74 8.93 3.27 -17.79
CA ARG A 74 8.33 2.12 -17.11
C ARG A 74 9.33 1.55 -16.11
N ILE A 75 8.84 0.82 -15.11
CA ILE A 75 9.72 0.15 -14.14
C ILE A 75 9.61 -1.36 -14.29
N SER A 76 10.72 -1.99 -14.64
CA SER A 76 10.84 -3.45 -14.66
C SER A 76 11.00 -4.05 -13.25
N PRO A 77 10.70 -5.35 -13.06
CA PRO A 77 10.94 -6.05 -11.79
C PRO A 77 12.41 -5.97 -11.33
N GLU A 78 13.35 -5.97 -12.28
CA GLU A 78 14.78 -5.84 -12.02
C GLU A 78 15.13 -4.45 -11.48
N GLU A 79 14.62 -3.40 -12.11
CA GLU A 79 14.80 -2.00 -11.66
C GLU A 79 14.16 -1.77 -10.28
N PHE A 80 12.98 -2.33 -10.07
CA PHE A 80 12.29 -2.28 -8.78
C PHE A 80 13.11 -2.94 -7.67
N THR A 81 13.58 -4.17 -7.90
CA THR A 81 14.34 -4.92 -6.89
C THR A 81 15.68 -4.26 -6.58
N ALA A 82 16.34 -3.66 -7.57
CA ALA A 82 17.62 -2.99 -7.39
C ALA A 82 17.53 -1.75 -6.48
N CYS A 83 16.42 -0.99 -6.54
CA CYS A 83 16.30 0.27 -5.81
C CYS A 83 15.56 0.16 -4.47
N VAL A 84 14.71 -0.86 -4.27
CA VAL A 84 14.06 -1.11 -2.95
C VAL A 84 15.10 -1.40 -1.84
N LEU A 85 16.37 -1.56 -2.19
CA LEU A 85 17.49 -1.56 -1.25
C LEU A 85 17.75 -0.20 -0.57
N ASN A 86 17.11 0.90 -1.02
CA ASN A 86 17.26 2.26 -0.48
C ASN A 86 15.92 2.86 0.01
N PRO A 87 15.29 2.28 1.06
CA PRO A 87 13.98 2.70 1.55
C PRO A 87 13.93 4.17 2.03
N GLU A 88 15.06 4.74 2.44
CA GLU A 88 15.13 6.14 2.90
C GLU A 88 14.70 7.15 1.83
N ARG A 89 14.95 6.87 0.55
CA ARG A 89 14.57 7.77 -0.55
C ARG A 89 13.06 7.79 -0.77
N PHE A 90 12.39 6.69 -0.46
CA PHE A 90 10.95 6.54 -0.63
C PHE A 90 10.18 6.80 0.66
N ALA A 91 10.86 6.98 1.80
CA ALA A 91 10.23 7.10 3.10
C ALA A 91 9.20 8.24 3.17
N GLU A 92 9.51 9.40 2.59
CA GLU A 92 8.58 10.54 2.54
C GLU A 92 7.35 10.24 1.66
N THR A 93 7.58 9.66 0.49
CA THR A 93 6.53 9.28 -0.46
C THR A 93 5.61 8.18 0.09
N VAL A 94 6.20 7.18 0.77
CA VAL A 94 5.48 6.12 1.48
C VAL A 94 4.69 6.69 2.65
N ASP A 95 5.26 7.63 3.43
CA ASP A 95 4.54 8.29 4.52
C ASP A 95 3.32 9.07 4.00
N GLU A 96 3.49 9.80 2.90
CA GLU A 96 2.39 10.52 2.26
C GLU A 96 1.29 9.57 1.78
N PHE A 97 1.66 8.48 1.11
CA PHE A 97 0.72 7.46 0.67
C PHE A 97 -0.02 6.81 1.86
N ALA A 98 0.71 6.43 2.91
CA ALA A 98 0.14 5.82 4.11
C ALA A 98 -0.90 6.73 4.78
N ARG A 99 -0.60 8.02 4.91
CA ARG A 99 -1.52 9.02 5.47
C ARG A 99 -2.74 9.24 4.58
N ALA A 100 -2.54 9.33 3.26
CA ALA A 100 -3.64 9.56 2.34
C ALA A 100 -4.60 8.36 2.28
N LEU A 101 -4.05 7.14 2.23
CA LEU A 101 -4.84 5.91 2.24
C LEU A 101 -5.61 5.74 3.55
N SER A 102 -4.95 5.99 4.69
CA SER A 102 -5.60 5.87 5.99
C SER A 102 -6.69 6.92 6.21
N ALA A 103 -6.46 8.17 5.77
CA ALA A 103 -7.46 9.23 5.82
C ALA A 103 -8.68 8.96 4.92
N VAL A 104 -8.48 8.30 3.78
CA VAL A 104 -9.58 7.89 2.90
C VAL A 104 -10.48 6.82 3.54
N GLY A 105 -9.93 5.99 4.43
CA GLY A 105 -10.70 5.03 5.23
C GLY A 105 -11.42 5.61 6.44
N ASP A 106 -11.04 6.81 6.91
CA ASP A 106 -11.70 7.50 8.02
C ASP A 106 -12.94 8.25 7.53
N LEU A 107 -13.99 7.49 7.20
CA LEU A 107 -15.22 8.06 6.63
C LEU A 107 -15.96 8.99 7.61
N THR A 108 -15.78 8.79 8.91
CA THR A 108 -16.46 9.58 9.96
C THR A 108 -15.61 10.73 10.49
N GLY A 109 -14.30 10.74 10.21
CA GLY A 109 -13.37 11.73 10.78
C GLY A 109 -13.12 11.52 12.28
N GLU A 110 -13.38 10.32 12.79
CA GLU A 110 -13.21 9.96 14.21
C GLU A 110 -11.83 9.38 14.49
N GLY A 111 -10.98 9.23 13.48
CA GLY A 111 -9.66 8.61 13.59
C GLY A 111 -9.72 7.07 13.60
N PHE A 112 -10.81 6.47 13.12
CA PHE A 112 -11.00 5.02 13.08
C PHE A 112 -11.50 4.54 11.72
N VAL A 113 -10.98 3.41 11.27
CA VAL A 113 -11.42 2.72 10.05
C VAL A 113 -12.20 1.46 10.45
N ALA A 114 -13.44 1.34 10.00
CA ALA A 114 -14.24 0.14 10.25
C ALA A 114 -13.73 -1.05 9.43
N ARG A 115 -13.93 -2.28 9.93
CA ARG A 115 -13.50 -3.50 9.23
C ARG A 115 -13.99 -3.57 7.78
N ALA A 116 -15.24 -3.21 7.53
CA ALA A 116 -15.82 -3.26 6.18
C ALA A 116 -15.08 -2.34 5.20
N ASP A 117 -14.78 -1.10 5.61
CA ASP A 117 -14.08 -0.11 4.81
C ASP A 117 -12.61 -0.52 4.61
N PHE A 118 -11.96 -1.01 5.67
CA PHE A 118 -10.61 -1.55 5.60
C PHE A 118 -10.50 -2.70 4.58
N ILE A 119 -11.44 -3.65 4.64
CA ILE A 119 -11.46 -4.79 3.71
C ILE A 119 -11.71 -4.31 2.28
N ALA A 120 -12.64 -3.36 2.07
CA ALA A 120 -12.92 -2.81 0.75
C ALA A 120 -11.69 -2.11 0.15
N LEU A 121 -11.00 -1.27 0.94
CA LEU A 121 -9.80 -0.56 0.52
C LEU A 121 -8.66 -1.52 0.17
N MET A 122 -8.36 -2.46 1.07
CA MET A 122 -7.27 -3.42 0.84
C MET A 122 -7.57 -4.35 -0.35
N THR A 123 -8.82 -4.75 -0.54
CA THR A 123 -9.23 -5.53 -1.72
C THR A 123 -9.09 -4.72 -3.01
N ALA A 124 -9.42 -3.43 -2.98
CA ALA A 124 -9.30 -2.54 -4.14
C ALA A 124 -7.84 -2.28 -4.55
N ILE A 125 -6.91 -2.29 -3.58
CA ILE A 125 -5.46 -2.24 -3.83
C ILE A 125 -4.95 -3.55 -4.46
N GLY A 126 -5.66 -4.67 -4.25
CA GLY A 126 -5.31 -5.98 -4.83
C GLY A 126 -4.90 -7.04 -3.80
N PHE A 127 -5.00 -6.76 -2.50
CA PHE A 127 -4.70 -7.76 -1.47
C PHE A 127 -5.75 -8.87 -1.41
N ARG A 128 -5.32 -10.07 -1.01
CA ARG A 128 -6.21 -11.24 -0.87
C ARG A 128 -6.98 -11.21 0.45
N GLN A 129 -8.30 -11.41 0.38
CA GLN A 129 -9.22 -11.31 1.51
C GLN A 129 -8.83 -12.09 2.78
N PRO A 130 -8.34 -13.34 2.71
CA PRO A 130 -7.92 -14.07 3.92
C PRO A 130 -6.79 -13.38 4.69
N ASN A 131 -5.87 -12.74 3.97
CA ASN A 131 -4.72 -12.06 4.56
C ASN A 131 -5.11 -10.68 5.13
N ILE A 132 -6.09 -10.01 4.51
CA ILE A 132 -6.61 -8.72 4.97
C ILE A 132 -7.25 -8.84 6.35
N GLY A 133 -8.04 -9.89 6.59
CA GLY A 133 -8.68 -10.13 7.89
C GLY A 133 -7.65 -10.34 9.01
N ALA A 134 -6.62 -11.16 8.75
CA ALA A 134 -5.55 -11.41 9.70
C ALA A 134 -4.75 -10.14 10.02
N LEU A 135 -4.45 -9.31 9.02
CA LEU A 135 -3.84 -8.00 9.25
C LEU A 135 -4.71 -7.12 10.15
N PHE A 136 -6.00 -7.03 9.86
CA PHE A 136 -6.92 -6.21 10.66
C PHE A 136 -6.93 -6.64 12.13
N ASP A 137 -6.97 -7.94 12.39
CA ASP A 137 -6.96 -8.47 13.76
C ASP A 137 -5.60 -8.22 14.45
N ALA A 138 -4.50 -8.28 13.70
CA ALA A 138 -3.15 -8.00 14.21
C ALA A 138 -2.91 -6.51 14.54
N LEU A 139 -3.65 -5.58 13.93
CA LEU A 139 -3.62 -4.16 14.28
C LEU A 139 -4.26 -3.85 15.64
N GLY A 140 -4.88 -4.84 16.28
CA GLY A 140 -5.48 -4.68 17.61
C GLY A 140 -6.74 -3.81 17.56
N PRO A 141 -7.83 -4.27 16.93
CA PRO A 141 -9.05 -3.48 16.80
C PRO A 141 -9.58 -3.07 18.18
N ALA A 142 -10.03 -1.82 18.28
CA ALA A 142 -10.68 -1.31 19.47
C ALA A 142 -12.08 -1.95 19.65
N GLN A 143 -12.74 -1.64 20.78
CA GLN A 143 -14.15 -2.00 20.96
C GLN A 143 -14.98 -1.46 19.79
N GLY A 144 -15.59 -2.36 19.00
CA GLY A 144 -16.45 -2.00 17.87
C GLY A 144 -15.94 -2.36 16.48
N ASP A 145 -14.94 -3.24 16.35
CA ASP A 145 -14.45 -3.76 15.07
C ASP A 145 -13.92 -2.64 14.14
N ARG A 146 -13.11 -1.76 14.73
CA ARG A 146 -12.43 -0.65 14.05
C ARG A 146 -10.97 -0.59 14.46
N VAL A 147 -10.11 -0.17 13.55
CA VAL A 147 -8.68 0.09 13.81
C VAL A 147 -8.41 1.58 13.78
N ALA A 148 -7.45 2.04 14.58
CA ALA A 148 -7.05 3.44 14.57
C ALA A 148 -6.36 3.79 13.24
N VAL A 149 -6.69 4.95 12.68
CA VAL A 149 -6.09 5.48 11.44
C VAL A 149 -4.57 5.57 11.55
N ASP A 150 -4.07 6.01 12.71
CA ASP A 150 -2.64 6.11 12.98
C ASP A 150 -1.95 4.73 13.02
N ALA A 151 -2.59 3.74 13.64
CA ALA A 151 -2.06 2.38 13.71
C ALA A 151 -2.00 1.74 12.31
N TRP A 152 -3.01 1.98 11.48
CA TRP A 152 -2.98 1.52 10.09
C TRP A 152 -1.90 2.22 9.26
N ALA A 153 -1.77 3.55 9.38
CA ALA A 153 -0.72 4.31 8.70
C ALA A 153 0.69 3.83 9.11
N GLU A 154 0.91 3.57 10.40
CA GLU A 154 2.17 3.01 10.90
C GLU A 154 2.46 1.62 10.33
N ALA A 155 1.45 0.75 10.27
CA ALA A 155 1.60 -0.58 9.69
C ALA A 155 1.95 -0.54 8.19
N ILE A 156 1.38 0.41 7.44
CA ILE A 156 1.77 0.64 6.03
C ILE A 156 3.24 1.06 5.96
N ARG A 157 3.68 2.04 6.78
CA ARG A 157 5.09 2.48 6.77
C ARG A 157 6.05 1.33 7.09
N ASP A 158 5.74 0.53 8.10
CA ASP A 158 6.56 -0.61 8.49
C ASP A 158 6.58 -1.70 7.40
N TYR A 159 5.49 -1.87 6.65
CA TYR A 159 5.43 -2.82 5.53
C TYR A 159 6.48 -2.52 4.45
N TYR A 160 6.75 -1.24 4.16
CA TYR A 160 7.76 -0.81 3.18
C TYR A 160 9.19 -0.75 3.74
N ARG A 161 9.41 -1.08 5.02
CA ARG A 161 10.74 -1.11 5.64
C ARG A 161 11.37 -2.50 5.53
N PRO A 162 12.39 -2.71 4.67
CA PRO A 162 13.00 -4.02 4.46
C PRO A 162 13.74 -4.56 5.69
N GLU A 163 14.14 -3.70 6.63
CA GLU A 163 14.80 -4.06 7.89
C GLU A 163 13.85 -4.56 8.98
N LYS A 164 12.54 -4.29 8.85
CA LYS A 164 11.51 -4.76 9.79
C LYS A 164 11.14 -6.22 9.47
N SER A 165 10.95 -7.03 10.49
CA SER A 165 10.42 -8.40 10.38
C SER A 165 9.53 -8.71 11.58
N GLY A 166 8.60 -9.65 11.42
CA GLY A 166 7.61 -10.00 12.44
C GLY A 166 6.55 -8.91 12.65
N ILE A 167 6.32 -8.09 11.62
CA ILE A 167 5.32 -7.03 11.65
C ILE A 167 3.96 -7.57 11.19
N ALA A 168 2.86 -6.88 11.56
CA ALA A 168 1.51 -7.27 11.14
C ALA A 168 1.39 -7.37 9.60
N GLY A 169 2.13 -6.53 8.86
CA GLY A 169 2.17 -6.54 7.40
C GLY A 169 2.72 -7.83 6.77
N ASP A 170 3.52 -8.63 7.49
CA ASP A 170 4.03 -9.91 6.98
C ASP A 170 2.89 -10.95 6.77
N LEU A 171 1.73 -10.72 7.39
CA LEU A 171 0.52 -11.53 7.14
C LEU A 171 -0.02 -11.33 5.72
N LEU A 172 0.34 -10.23 5.04
CA LEU A 172 -0.09 -9.96 3.66
C LEU A 172 0.67 -10.83 2.66
N THR A 173 1.94 -11.14 2.92
CA THR A 173 2.79 -11.97 2.05
C THR A 173 2.65 -13.45 2.30
N GLY A 174 2.25 -13.84 3.52
CA GLY A 174 2.05 -15.24 3.90
C GLY A 174 1.11 -15.97 2.94
N LYS A 175 1.51 -17.19 2.53
CA LYS A 175 0.55 -18.21 2.10
C LYS A 175 -0.45 -18.36 3.23
N ALA A 176 -1.73 -18.12 2.96
CA ALA A 176 -2.81 -18.52 3.87
C ALA A 176 -2.47 -19.92 4.40
N ALA A 177 -2.23 -20.03 5.70
CA ALA A 177 -2.06 -21.32 6.34
C ALA A 177 -3.36 -22.09 6.06
N GLY A 178 -3.26 -23.09 5.19
CA GLY A 178 -4.35 -24.02 4.88
C GLY A 178 -4.63 -24.93 6.07
#